data_AF-A0A1G7S0V2-F1
#
_entry.id   AF-A0A1G7S0V2-F1
#
_cell.length_a   1.000
_cell.length_b   1.000
_cell.length_c   1.000
_cell.angle_alpha   90.00
_cell.angle_beta   90.00
_cell.angle_gamma   90.00
#
_symmetry.space_group_name_H-M   'P 1'
#
loop_
_entity.id
_entity.type
_entity.pdbx_description
1 polymer ?
#
loop_
_entity_poly.entity_id
_entity_poly.type
_entity_poly.pdbx_seq_one_letter_code
_entity_poly.pdbx_strand_id
1 'polypeptide(L)'
;MDDHDLERFVAAQAGTYDRALAELKAGAKRSHWMWFVFPQIAGLGQSAMARAYAIGSIGEARAYLAHPVLGPRLREASAAVTSPLFFHPC
;
A
#
# COMPACT_ATOMS: atom_id res chain seq x y z
N MET A 1 -6.24 20.78 11.11
CA MET A 1 -6.14 19.78 10.04
C MET A 1 -4.69 19.40 10.02
N ASP A 2 -4.37 18.21 10.50
CA ASP A 2 -3.00 17.71 10.42
C ASP A 2 -2.75 17.38 8.95
N ASP A 3 -1.86 18.15 8.33
CA ASP A 3 -1.42 17.87 6.96
C ASP A 3 -0.49 16.65 7.04
N HIS A 4 -1.06 15.47 6.78
CA HIS A 4 -0.38 14.19 6.92
C HIS A 4 0.58 13.88 5.75
N ASP A 5 0.82 14.83 4.82
CA ASP A 5 1.66 14.65 3.62
C ASP A 5 1.39 13.30 2.91
N LEU A 6 0.13 13.06 2.56
CA LEU A 6 -0.27 11.81 1.91
C LEU A 6 0.23 11.70 0.46
N GLU A 7 0.65 12.82 -0.14
CA GLU A 7 1.13 12.88 -1.51
C GLU A 7 2.41 12.04 -1.69
N ARG A 8 3.22 11.87 -0.63
CA ARG A 8 4.37 10.97 -0.67
C ARG A 8 3.99 9.55 -1.10
N PHE A 9 2.84 9.04 -0.66
CA PHE A 9 2.35 7.71 -1.05
C PHE A 9 1.85 7.70 -2.50
N VAL A 10 1.15 8.76 -2.92
CA VAL A 10 0.63 8.88 -4.29
C VAL A 10 1.79 8.91 -5.29
N ALA A 11 2.80 9.74 -5.02
CA ALA A 11 4.00 9.87 -5.81
C ALA A 11 4.77 8.54 -5.89
N ALA A 12 4.95 7.83 -4.77
CA ALA A 12 5.62 6.54 -4.76
C ALA A 12 4.85 5.45 -5.53
N GLN A 13 3.52 5.52 -5.53
CA GLN A 13 2.67 4.61 -6.29
C GLN A 13 2.61 4.94 -7.79
N ALA A 14 2.94 6.16 -8.19
CA ALA A 14 2.94 6.56 -9.60
C ALA A 14 3.89 5.65 -10.41
N GLY A 15 3.35 5.00 -11.45
CA GLY A 15 4.09 4.06 -12.29
C GLY A 15 4.46 2.71 -11.63
N THR A 16 4.19 2.51 -10.34
CA THR A 16 4.50 1.26 -9.62
C THR A 16 3.25 0.48 -9.23
N TYR A 17 2.12 1.15 -9.02
CA TYR A 17 0.90 0.52 -8.51
C TYR A 17 0.36 -0.58 -9.43
N ASP A 18 0.32 -0.34 -10.75
CA ASP A 18 -0.19 -1.35 -11.71
C ASP A 18 0.66 -2.62 -11.69
N ARG A 19 1.99 -2.46 -11.53
CA ARG A 19 2.91 -3.58 -11.36
C ARG A 19 2.65 -4.32 -10.05
N ALA A 20 2.47 -3.59 -8.94
CA ALA A 20 2.14 -4.19 -7.66
C ALA A 20 0.85 -5.02 -7.77
N LEU A 21 -0.20 -4.45 -8.37
CA LEU A 21 -1.48 -5.12 -8.56
C LEU A 21 -1.36 -6.39 -9.43
N ALA A 22 -0.57 -6.33 -10.52
CA ALA A 22 -0.31 -7.50 -11.36
C ALA A 22 0.44 -8.60 -10.60
N GLU A 23 1.43 -8.24 -9.78
CA GLU A 23 2.18 -9.18 -8.94
C GLU A 23 1.30 -9.82 -7.85
N LEU A 24 0.40 -9.04 -7.24
CA LEU A 24 -0.58 -9.51 -6.26
C LEU A 24 -1.57 -10.50 -6.88
N LYS A 25 -2.15 -10.17 -8.04
CA LYS A 25 -3.06 -11.06 -8.79
C LYS A 25 -2.38 -12.36 -9.24
N ALA A 26 -1.08 -12.30 -9.51
CA ALA A 26 -0.27 -13.47 -9.84
C ALA A 26 0.17 -14.29 -8.59
N GLY A 27 -0.18 -13.84 -7.37
CA GLY A 27 0.18 -14.51 -6.13
C GLY A 27 1.66 -14.42 -5.73
N ALA A 28 2.47 -13.61 -6.43
CA ALA A 28 3.91 -13.56 -6.21
C ALA A 28 4.48 -12.15 -6.36
N LYS A 29 4.84 -11.55 -5.23
CA LYS A 29 5.56 -10.27 -5.15
C LYS A 29 6.99 -10.41 -5.67
N ARG A 30 7.39 -9.52 -6.57
CA ARG A 30 8.69 -9.53 -7.27
C ARG A 30 9.43 -8.20 -7.25
N SER A 31 8.75 -7.09 -6.93
CA SER A 31 9.36 -5.75 -6.93
C SER A 31 9.15 -4.96 -5.64
N HIS A 32 9.71 -3.75 -5.57
CA HIS A 32 9.84 -2.95 -4.36
C HIS A 32 8.69 -1.95 -4.20
N TRP A 33 7.57 -2.40 -3.62
CA TRP A 33 6.39 -1.54 -3.40
C TRP A 33 5.69 -1.72 -2.06
N MET A 34 6.15 -2.65 -1.22
CA MET A 34 5.43 -3.01 0.01
C MET A 34 5.17 -1.82 0.93
N TRP A 35 6.18 -0.99 1.15
CA TRP A 35 6.13 0.11 2.12
C TRP A 35 5.05 1.16 1.83
N PHE A 36 4.71 1.38 0.57
CA PHE A 36 3.79 2.44 0.16
C PHE A 36 2.50 1.93 -0.50
N VAL A 37 2.36 0.62 -0.71
CA VAL A 37 1.08 -0.02 -1.09
C VAL A 37 0.39 -0.58 0.15
N PHE A 38 1.14 -1.22 1.06
CA PHE A 38 0.69 -1.68 2.38
C PHE A 38 1.55 -1.04 3.47
N PRO A 39 1.36 0.26 3.75
CA PRO A 39 2.15 0.95 4.75
C PRO A 39 1.88 0.41 6.15
N GLN A 40 2.92 0.40 6.99
CA GLN A 40 2.87 -0.07 8.36
C GLN A 40 2.91 1.09 9.35
N ILE A 41 2.52 0.84 10.60
CA ILE A 41 2.61 1.84 11.67
C ILE A 41 4.09 2.16 11.96
N ALA A 42 4.37 3.43 12.26
CA ALA A 42 5.70 3.90 12.64
C ALA A 42 6.29 3.08 13.81
N GLY A 43 7.58 2.79 13.73
CA GLY A 43 8.31 1.99 14.73
C GLY A 43 8.36 0.48 14.46
N LEU A 44 7.50 -0.05 13.57
CA LEU A 44 7.55 -1.48 13.22
C LEU A 44 8.74 -1.83 12.32
N GLY A 45 9.00 -1.00 11.30
CA GLY A 45 10.08 -1.21 10.35
C GLY A 45 11.31 -0.34 10.63
N GLN A 46 12.50 -0.92 10.50
CA GLN A 46 13.77 -0.24 10.77
C GLN A 46 14.45 0.33 9.53
N SER A 47 14.06 -0.09 8.31
CA SER A 47 14.68 0.39 7.08
C SER A 47 14.30 1.85 6.77
N ALA A 48 15.14 2.56 6.01
CA ALA A 48 14.88 3.94 5.60
C ALA A 48 13.52 4.07 4.89
N MET A 49 13.20 3.14 3.97
CA MET A 49 11.91 3.10 3.27
C MET A 49 10.74 2.82 4.21
N ALA A 50 10.92 1.94 5.20
CA ALA A 50 9.87 1.66 6.17
C ALA A 50 9.56 2.86 7.07
N ARG A 51 10.57 3.67 7.41
CA ARG A 51 10.38 4.91 8.16
C ARG A 51 9.76 6.00 7.31
N ALA A 52 10.21 6.16 6.06
CA ALA A 52 9.70 7.19 5.14
C ALA A 52 8.20 7.02 4.81
N TYR A 53 7.74 5.78 4.67
CA TYR A 53 6.35 5.44 4.34
C TYR A 53 5.58 4.86 5.53
N ALA A 54 6.03 5.10 6.76
CA ALA A 54 5.26 4.72 7.94
C ALA A 54 4.01 5.59 8.09
N ILE A 55 2.94 5.00 8.61
CA ILE A 55 1.78 5.71 9.16
C ILE A 55 2.11 6.08 10.60
N GLY A 56 2.19 7.37 10.91
CA GLY A 56 2.59 7.91 12.20
C GLY A 56 1.48 7.97 13.24
N SER A 57 0.21 7.94 12.83
CA SER A 57 -0.92 8.04 13.77
C SER A 57 -2.21 7.42 13.24
N ILE A 58 -3.19 7.24 14.13
CA ILE A 58 -4.55 6.85 13.73
C ILE A 58 -5.25 7.92 12.86
N GLY A 59 -4.94 9.20 13.06
CA GLY A 59 -5.44 10.29 12.23
C GLY A 59 -4.97 10.15 10.78
N GLU A 60 -3.67 9.88 10.61
CA GLU A 60 -3.08 9.63 9.30
C GLU A 60 -3.63 8.37 8.66
N ALA A 61 -3.81 7.27 9.42
CA ALA A 61 -4.43 6.05 8.89
C ALA A 61 -5.84 6.32 8.35
N ARG A 62 -6.65 7.10 9.09
CA ARG A 62 -8.00 7.50 8.65
C ARG A 62 -7.94 8.38 7.41
N ALA A 63 -7.02 9.34 7.37
CA ALA A 63 -6.82 10.21 6.22
C ALA A 63 -6.39 9.41 4.97
N TYR A 64 -5.45 8.46 5.12
CA TYR A 64 -5.02 7.55 4.06
C TYR A 64 -6.21 6.74 3.50
N LEU A 65 -7.06 6.19 4.38
CA LEU A 65 -8.25 5.42 3.98
C LEU A 65 -9.33 6.28 3.31
N ALA A 66 -9.46 7.55 3.71
CA ALA A 66 -10.40 8.51 3.15
C ALA A 66 -9.89 9.18 1.86
N HIS A 67 -8.58 9.11 1.59
CA HIS A 67 -7.97 9.72 0.42
C HIS A 67 -8.55 9.14 -0.89
N PRO A 68 -8.94 9.99 -1.85
CA PRO A 68 -9.66 9.56 -3.07
C PRO A 68 -8.86 8.60 -3.96
N VAL A 69 -7.52 8.57 -3.83
CA VAL A 69 -6.65 7.64 -4.57
C VAL A 69 -6.20 6.46 -3.70
N LEU A 70 -5.74 6.71 -2.46
CA LEU A 70 -5.03 5.70 -1.67
C LEU A 70 -5.99 4.70 -1.03
N GLY A 71 -7.16 5.17 -0.58
CA GLY A 71 -8.21 4.33 -0.02
C GLY A 71 -8.72 3.29 -1.01
N PRO A 72 -9.16 3.67 -2.22
CA PRO A 72 -9.57 2.71 -3.25
C PRO A 72 -8.46 1.71 -3.62
N ARG A 73 -7.22 2.19 -3.77
CA ARG A 73 -6.07 1.33 -4.10
C ARG A 73 -5.76 0.31 -3.02
N LEU A 74 -5.79 0.69 -1.74
CA LEU A 74 -5.56 -0.26 -0.65
C LEU A 74 -6.64 -1.36 -0.61
N ARG A 75 -7.91 -1.00 -0.88
CA ARG A 75 -9.01 -1.98 -0.95
C ARG A 75 -8.83 -2.94 -2.12
N GLU A 76 -8.49 -2.42 -3.30
CA GLU A 76 -8.24 -3.24 -4.48
C GLU A 76 -7.05 -4.19 -4.28
N ALA A 77 -5.92 -3.67 -3.77
CA ALA A 77 -4.75 -4.50 -3.47
C ALA A 77 -5.06 -5.58 -2.42
N SER A 78 -5.81 -5.24 -1.38
CA SER A 78 -6.26 -6.21 -0.36
C SER A 78 -7.15 -7.29 -0.98
N ALA A 79 -8.10 -6.90 -1.84
CA ALA A 79 -8.99 -7.83 -2.53
C ALA A 79 -8.22 -8.76 -3.48
N ALA A 80 -7.16 -8.27 -4.13
CA ALA A 80 -6.33 -9.10 -5.00
C ALA A 80 -5.64 -10.25 -4.24
N VAL A 81 -5.27 -10.05 -2.97
CA VAL A 81 -4.64 -11.08 -2.12
C VAL A 81 -5.65 -12.08 -1.57
N THR A 82 -6.85 -11.62 -1.23
CA THR A 82 -7.87 -12.45 -0.57
C THR A 82 -8.85 -13.10 -1.56
N SER A 83 -8.81 -12.73 -2.83
CA SER A 83 -9.71 -13.28 -3.84
C SER A 83 -9.45 -14.77 -4.06
N PRO A 84 -10.45 -15.65 -3.83
CA PRO A 84 -10.31 -17.09 -4.00
C PRO A 84 -10.19 -17.51 -5.48
N LEU A 85 -10.49 -16.61 -6.42
CA LEU A 85 -10.50 -16.89 -7.86
C LEU A 85 -9.09 -17.02 -8.48
N PHE A 86 -8.02 -16.75 -7.74
CA PHE A 86 -6.63 -16.82 -8.23
C PHE A 86 -5.83 -18.01 -7.68
N PHE A 87 -6.43 -18.87 -6.85
CA PHE A 87 -5.85 -20.18 -6.55
C PHE A 87 -6.05 -21.08 -7.78
N HIS A 88 -5.09 -21.07 -8.70
CA HIS A 88 -4.96 -22.16 -9.68
C HIS A 88 -4.59 -23.43 -8.88
N PRO A 89 -5.44 -24.47 -8.85
CA PRO A 89 -4.98 -25.78 -8.42
C PRO A 89 -3.95 -26.24 -9.46
N CYS A 90 -2.72 -26.51 -9.01
CA CYS A 90 -1.85 -27.44 -9.71
C CYS A 90 -2.51 -28.82 -9.73
#